data_AF-A0A0L6CXR6-F1
#
_entry.id   AF-A0A0L6CXR6-F1
#
_cell.length_a   1.000
_cell.length_b   1.000
_cell.length_c   1.000
_cell.angle_alpha   90.00
_cell.angle_beta   90.00
_cell.angle_gamma   90.00
#
_symmetry.space_group_name_H-M   'P 1'
#
loop_
_entity.id
_entity.type
_entity.pdbx_description
1 polymer ?
#
loop_
_entity_poly.entity_id
_entity_poly.type
_entity_poly.pdbx_seq_one_letter_code
_entity_poly.pdbx_strand_id
1 'polypeptide(L)'
;MDARLLVVALLLPFVAVFVYATWSEYSRFKREGRAEYGLTYDPETNTTHVGAIAEDEESYDPDDYTPGEGDEDGEDTADTQPDTADPNEQDNRT
;
A
#
# COMPACT_ATOMS: atom_id res chain seq x y z
N MET A 1 -2.01 -38.66 -32.59
CA MET A 1 -2.22 -37.81 -31.40
C MET A 1 -3.11 -36.66 -31.81
N ASP A 2 -4.19 -36.41 -31.07
CA ASP A 2 -5.10 -35.29 -31.37
C ASP A 2 -4.39 -33.97 -31.00
N ALA A 3 -4.22 -33.08 -31.98
CA ALA A 3 -3.59 -31.79 -31.77
C ALA A 3 -4.30 -30.95 -30.70
N ARG A 4 -5.62 -31.13 -30.55
CA ARG A 4 -6.42 -30.43 -29.53
C ARG A 4 -6.01 -30.86 -28.12
N LEU A 5 -5.76 -32.15 -27.92
CA LEU A 5 -5.31 -32.68 -26.63
C LEU A 5 -3.92 -32.16 -26.25
N LEU A 6 -3.01 -32.04 -27.23
CA LEU A 6 -1.69 -31.47 -26.99
C LEU A 6 -1.77 -29.98 -26.59
N VAL A 7 -2.63 -29.20 -27.25
CA VAL A 7 -2.85 -27.79 -26.90
C VAL A 7 -3.42 -27.66 -25.49
N VAL A 8 -4.42 -28.48 -25.13
CA VAL A 8 -4.99 -28.47 -23.79
C VAL A 8 -3.94 -28.85 -22.75
N ALA A 9 -3.16 -29.91 -22.98
CA ALA A 9 -2.11 -30.34 -22.05
C ALA A 9 -1.02 -29.27 -21.87
N LEU A 10 -0.68 -28.52 -22.92
CA LEU A 10 0.27 -27.42 -22.87
C LEU A 10 -0.26 -26.23 -22.06
N LEU A 11 -1.53 -25.87 -22.24
CA LEU A 11 -2.14 -24.70 -21.59
C LEU A 11 -2.59 -24.96 -20.15
N LEU A 12 -2.94 -26.21 -19.81
CA LEU A 12 -3.44 -26.60 -18.50
C LEU A 12 -2.60 -26.08 -17.33
N PRO A 13 -1.25 -26.22 -17.29
CA PRO A 13 -0.48 -25.70 -16.16
C PRO A 13 -0.59 -24.18 -16.00
N PHE A 14 -0.62 -23.41 -17.09
CA PHE A 14 -0.77 -21.96 -17.04
C PHE A 14 -2.16 -21.55 -16.54
N VAL A 15 -3.19 -22.21 -17.04
CA VAL A 15 -4.57 -21.98 -16.60
C VAL A 15 -4.72 -22.33 -15.11
N ALA A 16 -4.12 -23.43 -14.66
CA ALA A 16 -4.15 -23.84 -13.26
C ALA A 16 -3.50 -22.79 -12.33
N VAL A 17 -2.32 -22.28 -12.70
CA VAL A 17 -1.64 -21.20 -11.96
C VAL A 17 -2.50 -19.93 -11.94
N PHE A 18 -3.08 -19.55 -13.08
CA PHE A 18 -3.90 -18.34 -13.17
C PHE A 18 -5.17 -18.44 -12.31
N VAL A 19 -5.86 -19.58 -12.34
CA VAL A 19 -7.04 -19.84 -11.52
C VAL A 19 -6.68 -19.80 -10.04
N TYR A 20 -5.57 -20.44 -9.65
CA TYR A 20 -5.10 -20.43 -8.26
C TYR A 20 -4.74 -19.02 -7.80
N ALA A 21 -3.99 -18.26 -8.58
CA ALA A 21 -3.62 -16.88 -8.26
C ALA A 21 -4.86 -15.99 -8.12
N THR A 22 -5.82 -16.11 -9.05
CA THR A 22 -7.08 -15.36 -8.99
C THR A 22 -7.87 -15.69 -7.73
N TRP A 23 -7.94 -16.97 -7.35
CA TRP A 23 -8.64 -17.37 -6.12
C TRP A 23 -7.90 -16.90 -4.87
N SER A 24 -6.57 -16.98 -4.85
CA SER A 24 -5.75 -16.46 -3.76
C SER A 24 -5.98 -14.95 -3.57
N GLU A 25 -5.94 -14.19 -4.65
CA GLU A 25 -6.14 -12.74 -4.62
C GLU A 25 -7.58 -12.37 -4.25
N TYR A 26 -8.57 -13.11 -4.76
CA TYR A 26 -9.97 -12.91 -4.38
C TYR A 26 -10.21 -13.22 -2.89
N SER A 27 -9.55 -14.27 -2.38
CA SER A 27 -9.63 -14.63 -0.96
C SER A 27 -8.99 -13.56 -0.08
N ARG A 28 -7.87 -12.97 -0.52
CA ARG A 28 -7.24 -11.81 0.11
C ARG A 28 -8.18 -10.60 0.10
N PHE A 29 -8.68 -10.21 -1.07
CA PHE A 29 -9.59 -9.08 -1.23
C PHE A 29 -10.83 -9.19 -0.32
N LYS A 30 -11.35 -10.40 -0.11
CA LYS A 30 -12.50 -10.62 0.78
C LYS A 30 -12.16 -10.49 2.27
N ARG A 31 -10.92 -10.74 2.67
CA ARG A 31 -10.48 -10.74 4.08
C ARG A 31 -9.88 -9.40 4.50
N GLU A 32 -9.07 -8.81 3.64
CA GLU A 32 -8.29 -7.60 3.93
C GLU A 32 -8.83 -6.34 3.21
N GLY A 33 -9.91 -6.45 2.42
CA GLY A 33 -10.50 -5.29 1.73
C GLY A 33 -9.73 -4.85 0.48
N ARG A 34 -10.01 -3.63 0.00
CA ARG A 34 -9.24 -3.00 -1.09
C ARG A 34 -7.81 -2.79 -0.59
N ALA A 35 -6.83 -3.24 -1.37
CA ALA A 35 -5.44 -2.90 -1.13
C ALA A 35 -5.27 -1.38 -1.25
N GLU A 36 -5.21 -0.68 -0.12
CA GLU A 36 -4.67 0.67 -0.06
C GLU A 36 -3.14 0.53 0.02
N TYR A 37 -2.42 1.29 -0.80
CA TYR A 37 -0.96 1.24 -0.82
C TYR A 37 -0.44 2.52 -0.21
N GLY A 38 0.46 2.38 0.77
CA GLY A 38 1.06 3.52 1.44
C GLY A 38 2.44 3.18 1.98
N LEU A 39 2.99 4.14 2.72
CA LEU A 39 4.26 3.99 3.42
C LEU A 39 4.03 3.22 4.73
N THR A 40 4.86 2.23 5.01
CA THR A 40 4.85 1.46 6.26
C THR A 40 6.22 1.55 6.90
N TYR A 41 6.26 1.93 8.17
CA TYR A 41 7.49 2.00 8.98
C TYR A 41 7.76 0.65 9.67
N ASP A 42 8.99 0.14 9.53
CA ASP A 42 9.48 -1.04 10.22
C ASP A 42 10.41 -0.62 11.39
N PRO A 43 9.97 -0.77 12.65
CA PRO A 43 10.75 -0.37 13.82
C PRO A 43 11.97 -1.27 14.08
N GLU A 44 11.97 -2.52 13.61
CA GLU A 44 13.10 -3.44 13.83
C GLU A 44 14.31 -3.05 12.97
N THR A 45 14.05 -2.63 11.74
CA THR A 45 15.11 -2.23 10.80
C THR A 45 15.29 -0.72 10.72
N ASN A 46 14.39 0.05 11.33
CA ASN A 46 14.33 1.51 11.24
C ASN A 46 14.24 1.98 9.78
N THR A 47 13.45 1.27 8.96
CA THR A 47 13.29 1.57 7.54
C THR A 47 11.83 1.72 7.18
N THR A 48 11.57 2.47 6.11
CA THR A 48 10.23 2.72 5.61
C THR A 48 10.10 2.11 4.22
N HIS A 49 9.02 1.38 3.96
CA HIS A 49 8.78 0.69 2.69
C HIS A 49 7.35 0.86 2.19
N VAL A 50 7.15 0.74 0.88
CA VAL A 50 5.82 0.80 0.27
C VAL A 50 5.17 -0.58 0.39
N GLY A 51 4.03 -0.64 1.07
CA GLY A 51 3.32 -1.88 1.37
C GLY A 51 1.83 -1.79 1.06
N ALA A 52 1.14 -2.92 1.21
CA ALA A 52 -0.31 -2.90 1.31
C ALA A 52 -0.67 -2.58 2.76
N ILE A 53 -1.56 -1.62 2.94
CA ILE A 53 -2.07 -1.14 4.21
C ILE A 53 -3.51 -1.63 4.33
N ALA A 54 -3.88 -2.16 5.50
CA ALA A 54 -5.27 -2.56 5.77
C ALA A 54 -6.17 -1.32 5.84
N GLU A 55 -7.47 -1.47 5.55
CA GLU A 55 -8.41 -0.33 5.55
C GLU A 55 -8.52 0.38 6.92
N ASP A 56 -8.17 -0.32 8.01
CA ASP A 56 -8.17 0.21 9.38
C ASP A 56 -6.79 0.71 9.85
N GLU A 57 -5.79 0.74 8.96
CA GLU A 57 -4.41 1.08 9.29
C GLU A 57 -3.99 2.32 8.50
N GLU A 58 -3.36 3.28 9.17
CA GLU A 58 -2.99 4.56 8.56
C GLU A 58 -1.61 4.47 7.93
N SER A 59 -1.43 5.11 6.76
CA SER A 59 -0.12 5.19 6.12
C SER A 59 0.82 6.04 6.95
N TYR A 60 2.07 5.58 7.13
CA TYR A 60 3.11 6.35 7.76
C TYR A 60 3.38 7.64 6.97
N ASP A 61 3.25 8.78 7.64
CA ASP A 61 3.62 10.10 7.12
C ASP A 61 5.04 10.47 7.62
N PRO A 62 6.03 10.63 6.72
CA PRO A 62 7.36 11.07 7.12
C PRO A 62 7.40 12.49 7.69
N ASP A 63 6.40 13.34 7.42
CA ASP A 63 6.34 14.71 7.93
C ASP A 63 5.96 14.75 9.42
N ASP A 64 5.34 13.68 9.96
CA ASP A 64 5.03 13.52 11.38
C ASP A 64 6.26 13.07 12.21
N TYR A 65 7.35 12.65 11.56
CA TYR A 65 8.52 12.14 12.26
C TYR A 65 9.36 13.25 12.90
N THR A 66 9.48 13.21 14.23
CA THR A 66 10.27 14.19 15.00
C THR A 66 11.55 13.56 15.57
N PRO A 67 12.74 13.81 14.99
CA PRO A 67 13.99 13.21 15.47
C PRO A 67 14.42 13.80 16.82
N GLY A 68 14.21 13.05 17.91
CA GLY A 68 14.71 13.41 19.25
C GLY A 68 13.74 13.15 20.40
N GLU A 69 12.46 12.95 20.11
CA GLU A 69 11.45 12.53 21.09
C GLU A 69 11.18 11.05 20.83
N GLY A 70 11.66 10.18 21.72
CA GLY A 70 11.23 8.79 21.73
C GLY A 70 9.74 8.73 22.05
N ASP A 71 9.06 7.71 21.53
CA ASP A 71 7.62 7.49 21.69
C ASP A 71 7.19 7.54 23.17
N GLU A 72 6.85 8.72 23.64
CA GLU A 72 6.11 8.93 24.88
C GLU A 72 4.65 9.06 24.47
N ASP A 73 3.92 7.95 24.60
CA ASP A 73 2.47 7.82 24.62
C ASP A 73 1.68 9.15 24.54
N GLY A 74 0.99 9.44 23.43
CA GLY A 74 0.12 10.62 23.34
C GLY A 74 -0.76 10.61 22.09
N GLU A 75 -1.98 10.11 22.20
CA GLU A 75 -3.20 10.94 22.22
C GLU A 75 -3.68 11.38 20.82
N ASP A 76 -4.67 10.64 20.35
CA ASP A 76 -5.70 11.02 19.38
C ASP A 76 -6.00 12.53 19.46
N THR A 77 -5.39 13.30 18.57
CA THR A 77 -5.80 14.67 18.29
C THR A 77 -6.19 14.77 16.83
N ALA A 78 -7.44 14.37 16.61
CA ALA A 78 -8.27 14.95 15.57
C ALA A 78 -8.08 16.48 15.48
N ASP A 79 -8.18 16.97 14.25
CA ASP A 79 -8.22 18.37 13.80
C ASP A 79 -6.87 19.03 13.51
N THR A 80 -6.43 18.94 12.24
CA THR A 80 -5.90 20.13 11.54
C THR A 80 -6.36 20.15 10.08
N GLN A 81 -7.19 21.16 9.80
CA GLN A 81 -7.68 21.65 8.52
C GLN A 81 -6.54 21.78 7.48
N PRO A 82 -6.76 21.47 6.17
CA PRO A 82 -5.71 21.62 5.17
C PRO A 82 -5.46 23.10 4.88
N ASP A 83 -4.29 23.61 5.25
CA ASP A 83 -3.78 24.88 4.77
C ASP A 83 -3.47 24.75 3.27
N THR A 84 -4.33 25.34 2.46
CA THR A 84 -4.11 25.51 1.03
C THR A 84 -3.09 26.64 0.83
N ALA A 85 -1.81 26.33 0.96
CA ALA A 85 -0.73 27.21 0.53
C ALA A 85 -0.51 27.04 -0.98
N ASP A 86 -1.01 28.00 -1.78
CA ASP A 86 -0.74 28.11 -3.21
C ASP A 86 0.77 28.37 -3.45
N PRO A 87 1.49 27.48 -4.16
CA PRO A 87 2.94 27.58 -4.31
C PRO A 87 3.40 28.67 -5.30
N ASN A 88 2.51 29.50 -5.86
CA ASN A 88 2.85 30.43 -6.94
C ASN A 88 3.10 31.90 -6.54
N GLU A 89 3.13 32.25 -5.25
CA GLU A 89 3.26 33.67 -4.83
C GLU A 89 4.71 34.16 -4.60
N GLN A 90 5.69 33.60 -5.32
CA GLN A 90 7.10 34.02 -5.25
C GLN A 90 7.68 34.41 -6.62
N ASP A 91 7.07 35.37 -7.31
CA ASP A 91 7.77 36.07 -8.40
C ASP A 91 7.21 37.49 -8.64
N ASN A 92 7.53 38.44 -7.76
CA ASN A 92 7.50 39.86 -8.15
C ASN A 92 8.28 40.79 -7.20
N ARG A 93 9.58 40.55 -7.08
CA ARG A 93 10.52 41.57 -6.60
C ARG A 93 11.73 41.61 -7.52
N THR A 94 11.63 42.35 -8.62
CA THR A 94 12.78 43.02 -9.25
C THR A 94 12.29 44.28 -9.95
#